data_AF-A0A382GTG9-F1
#
_entry.id   AF-A0A382GTG9-F1
#
_cell.length_a   1.000
_cell.length_b   1.000
_cell.length_c   1.000
_cell.angle_alpha   90.00
_cell.angle_beta   90.00
_cell.angle_gamma   90.00
#
_symmetry.space_group_name_H-M   'P 1'
#
loop_
_entity.id
_entity.type
_entity.pdbx_description
1 polymer ?
#
loop_
_entity_poly.entity_id
_entity_poly.type
_entity_poly.pdbx_seq_one_letter_code
_entity_poly.pdbx_strand_id
1 'polypeptide(L)'
;MQDENQRKTTENGWSNPASGGHFGTPFSEESLGVPFGLPGRLARLAEMPWHGCYEMQLASEKKSPHTLRSYRTATKQFLLTVLPGELPPSWDALQSISVKELARWVDPNNGRLDIWVQSISHLAASTINARLASVSHLLNWVGHRVPEWISRPQKGRSLPKTLTHREIERLKEAASTSENPFANVVITLFLDTGVRVSELCALDRSSVDFDDLSATVREGKGNKDRLV
;
A
#
# COMPACT_ATOMS: atom_id res chain seq x y z
N MET A 1 45.74 -25.92 49.71
CA MET A 1 44.28 -26.13 49.69
C MET A 1 43.63 -24.78 49.96
N GLN A 2 42.70 -24.41 49.08
CA GLN A 2 41.87 -23.20 49.06
C GLN A 2 42.51 -21.98 48.38
N ASP A 3 42.24 -21.96 47.07
CA ASP A 3 42.10 -20.82 46.18
C ASP A 3 41.24 -19.70 46.79
N GLU A 4 41.57 -18.43 46.54
CA GLU A 4 40.77 -17.59 45.64
C GLU A 4 41.49 -16.26 45.30
N ASN A 5 41.81 -16.12 44.02
CA ASN A 5 42.48 -14.98 43.41
C ASN A 5 41.42 -13.93 43.02
N GLN A 6 41.19 -12.91 43.86
CA GLN A 6 40.39 -11.75 43.47
C GLN A 6 41.23 -10.78 42.62
N ARG A 7 41.06 -10.85 41.29
CA ARG A 7 41.37 -9.74 40.38
C ARG A 7 40.29 -9.60 39.30
N LYS A 8 39.52 -8.51 39.46
CA LYS A 8 38.96 -7.60 38.44
C LYS A 8 38.51 -8.21 37.10
N THR A 9 37.20 -8.09 36.85
CA THR A 9 36.69 -7.68 35.54
C THR A 9 35.55 -6.69 35.72
N THR A 10 35.91 -5.41 35.56
CA THR A 10 35.00 -4.37 35.08
C THR A 10 34.51 -4.75 33.70
N GLU A 11 33.20 -4.93 33.51
CA GLU A 11 32.61 -4.85 32.18
C GLU A 11 31.19 -4.26 32.29
N ASN A 12 31.14 -2.94 32.13
CA ASN A 12 29.94 -2.22 31.72
C ASN A 12 29.56 -2.69 30.31
N GLY A 13 28.67 -3.67 30.23
CA GLY A 13 28.06 -4.11 28.99
C GLY A 13 26.69 -3.49 28.80
N TRP A 14 26.61 -2.18 28.53
CA TRP A 14 25.43 -1.65 27.85
C TRP A 14 25.50 -2.17 26.42
N SER A 15 24.90 -3.34 26.19
CA SER A 15 24.69 -3.88 24.85
C SER A 15 23.80 -2.91 24.09
N ASN A 16 24.43 -2.13 23.22
CA ASN A 16 23.79 -1.24 22.26
C ASN A 16 23.00 -2.13 21.28
N PRO A 17 21.64 -2.07 21.20
CA PRO A 17 20.91 -2.78 20.17
C PRO A 17 21.04 -1.99 18.87
N ALA A 18 22.21 -2.08 18.25
CA ALA A 18 22.40 -1.72 16.86
C ALA A 18 21.81 -2.83 15.98
N SER A 19 20.48 -2.91 15.93
CA SER A 19 19.75 -3.64 14.92
C SER A 19 18.55 -2.78 14.52
N GLY A 20 18.76 -1.92 13.53
CA GLY A 20 17.74 -1.04 12.95
C GLY A 20 16.71 -1.79 12.11
N GLY A 21 16.01 -2.74 12.72
CA GLY A 21 14.74 -3.25 12.22
C GLY A 21 13.64 -2.76 13.15
N HIS A 22 12.68 -1.99 12.64
CA HIS A 22 11.50 -1.66 13.44
C HIS A 22 10.64 -2.93 13.60
N PHE A 23 10.59 -3.44 14.84
CA PHE A 23 9.70 -4.54 15.23
C PHE A 23 8.22 -4.17 14.97
N GLY A 24 7.38 -5.16 14.64
CA GLY A 24 5.95 -4.97 14.34
C GLY A 24 5.12 -4.43 15.52
N THR A 25 5.68 -4.53 16.71
CA THR A 25 5.31 -3.80 17.93
C THR A 25 6.51 -2.95 18.33
N PRO A 26 6.34 -1.80 19.01
CA PRO A 26 7.47 -0.99 19.47
C PRO A 26 8.52 -1.83 20.20
N PHE A 27 8.10 -2.91 20.88
CA PHE A 27 8.93 -3.95 21.49
C PHE A 27 8.09 -5.23 21.74
N SER A 28 8.70 -6.41 21.91
CA SER A 28 8.00 -7.64 22.36
C SER A 28 7.76 -7.63 23.88
N GLU A 29 6.73 -8.34 24.38
CA GLU A 29 6.46 -8.45 25.83
C GLU A 29 7.67 -8.98 26.62
N GLU A 30 8.39 -9.95 26.03
CA GLU A 30 9.65 -10.48 26.58
C GLU A 30 10.77 -9.43 26.66
N SER A 31 10.80 -8.46 25.74
CA SER A 31 11.83 -7.42 25.70
C SER A 31 11.54 -6.26 26.68
N LEU A 32 10.28 -5.99 27.01
CA LEU A 32 9.89 -4.87 27.88
C LEU A 32 9.51 -5.26 29.30
N GLY A 33 9.12 -6.51 29.55
CA GLY A 33 8.50 -6.89 30.83
C GLY A 33 7.15 -6.20 31.08
N VAL A 34 6.56 -5.56 30.06
CA VAL A 34 5.24 -4.90 30.11
C VAL A 34 4.34 -5.60 29.09
N PRO A 35 3.15 -6.12 29.49
CA PRO A 35 2.24 -6.76 28.55
C PRO A 35 1.76 -5.77 27.49
N PHE A 36 1.55 -6.25 26.26
CA PHE A 36 1.01 -5.47 25.16
C PHE A 36 -0.35 -4.88 25.59
N GLY A 37 -0.38 -3.56 25.72
CA GLY A 37 -1.58 -2.81 26.06
C GLY A 37 -2.37 -2.47 24.81
N LEU A 38 -3.66 -2.82 24.80
CA LEU A 38 -4.58 -2.32 23.78
C LEU A 38 -4.58 -0.78 23.78
N PRO A 39 -4.72 -0.12 22.61
CA PRO A 39 -4.91 1.32 22.54
C PRO A 39 -6.04 1.78 23.47
N GLY A 40 -5.90 2.95 24.11
CA GLY A 40 -6.92 3.45 25.06
C GLY A 40 -8.34 3.51 24.49
N ARG A 41 -8.48 3.73 23.17
CA ARG A 41 -9.77 3.68 22.46
C ARG A 41 -10.46 2.31 22.50
N LEU A 42 -9.70 1.22 22.64
CA LEU A 42 -10.18 -0.17 22.69
C LEU A 42 -10.26 -0.72 24.12
N ALA A 43 -9.81 0.02 25.14
CA ALA A 43 -9.82 -0.47 26.52
C ALA A 43 -11.21 -0.91 27.00
N ARG A 44 -12.26 -0.18 26.61
CA ARG A 44 -13.66 -0.50 26.93
C ARG A 44 -14.22 -1.71 26.16
N LEU A 45 -13.58 -2.06 25.05
CA LEU A 45 -13.98 -3.15 24.18
C LEU A 45 -13.09 -4.39 24.37
N ALA A 46 -12.14 -4.35 25.32
CA ALA A 46 -11.09 -5.36 25.46
C ALA A 46 -11.63 -6.78 25.61
N GLU A 47 -12.69 -6.95 26.41
CA GLU A 47 -13.35 -8.23 26.71
C GLU A 47 -14.53 -8.53 25.77
N MET A 48 -14.89 -7.60 24.88
CA MET A 48 -16.00 -7.78 23.94
C MET A 48 -15.55 -8.66 22.75
N PRO A 49 -16.48 -9.39 22.10
CA PRO A 49 -16.17 -10.14 20.89
C PRO A 49 -15.65 -9.22 19.78
N TRP A 50 -14.45 -9.47 19.29
CA TRP A 50 -13.79 -8.54 18.37
C TRP A 50 -14.53 -8.39 17.05
N HIS A 51 -15.15 -9.47 16.55
CA HIS A 51 -15.71 -9.52 15.20
C HIS A 51 -16.82 -8.47 15.04
N GLY A 52 -17.74 -8.38 16.01
CA GLY A 52 -18.80 -7.37 16.00
C GLY A 52 -18.24 -5.94 16.08
N CYS A 53 -17.28 -5.72 16.99
CA CYS A 53 -16.64 -4.40 17.14
C CYS A 53 -15.92 -3.96 15.86
N TYR A 54 -15.21 -4.87 15.20
CA TYR A 54 -14.48 -4.57 13.98
C TYR A 54 -15.42 -4.35 12.78
N GLU A 55 -16.50 -5.13 12.68
CA GLU A 55 -17.53 -4.92 11.65
C GLU A 55 -18.23 -3.56 11.81
N MET A 56 -18.53 -3.13 13.03
CA MET A 56 -19.04 -1.79 13.30
C MET A 56 -18.05 -0.70 12.89
N GLN A 57 -16.76 -0.90 13.18
CA GLN A 57 -15.70 0.01 12.75
C GLN A 57 -15.68 0.13 11.22
N LEU A 58 -15.67 -0.99 10.49
CA LEU A 58 -15.66 -1.02 9.03
C LEU A 58 -16.92 -0.37 8.43
N ALA A 59 -18.10 -0.57 9.04
CA ALA A 59 -19.34 0.05 8.62
C ALA A 59 -19.33 1.58 8.81
N SER A 60 -18.72 2.06 9.91
CA SER A 60 -18.63 3.50 10.20
C SER A 60 -17.77 4.28 9.20
N GLU A 61 -16.80 3.60 8.57
CA GLU A 61 -15.85 4.19 7.62
C GLU A 61 -16.44 4.40 6.21
N LYS A 62 -17.74 4.11 6.00
CA LYS A 62 -18.47 4.30 4.73
C LYS A 62 -17.76 3.68 3.51
N LYS A 63 -17.06 2.56 3.70
CA LYS A 63 -16.38 1.83 2.63
C LYS A 63 -17.40 1.19 1.69
N SER A 64 -17.01 1.01 0.42
CA SER A 64 -17.88 0.36 -0.58
C SER A 64 -18.19 -1.09 -0.19
N PRO A 65 -19.35 -1.66 -0.61
CA PRO A 65 -19.70 -3.06 -0.33
C PRO A 65 -18.65 -4.05 -0.83
N HIS A 66 -18.03 -3.77 -1.97
CA HIS A 66 -16.95 -4.58 -2.53
C HIS A 66 -15.70 -4.56 -1.65
N THR A 67 -15.33 -3.37 -1.14
CA THR A 67 -14.19 -3.21 -0.23
C THR A 67 -14.43 -3.96 1.08
N LEU A 68 -15.62 -3.86 1.66
CA LEU A 68 -15.98 -4.60 2.89
C LEU A 68 -15.86 -6.11 2.70
N ARG A 69 -16.38 -6.64 1.58
CA ARG A 69 -16.22 -8.06 1.23
C ARG A 69 -14.76 -8.46 1.11
N SER A 70 -13.94 -7.66 0.42
CA SER A 70 -12.50 -7.92 0.31
C SER A 70 -11.82 -7.95 1.67
N TYR A 71 -12.19 -7.04 2.58
CA TYR A 71 -11.61 -6.97 3.91
C TYR A 71 -11.97 -8.19 4.75
N ARG A 72 -13.24 -8.60 4.74
CA ARG A 72 -13.73 -9.80 5.43
C ARG A 72 -13.00 -11.05 4.95
N THR A 73 -12.90 -11.25 3.64
CA THR A 73 -12.23 -12.41 3.06
C THR A 73 -10.74 -12.46 3.43
N ALA A 74 -10.03 -11.33 3.31
CA ALA A 74 -8.62 -11.26 3.66
C ALA A 74 -8.38 -11.47 5.16
N THR A 75 -9.20 -10.86 6.01
CA THR A 75 -9.13 -11.01 7.48
C THR A 75 -9.38 -12.45 7.89
N LYS A 76 -10.43 -13.09 7.35
CA LYS A 76 -10.73 -14.50 7.60
C LYS A 76 -9.57 -15.41 7.20
N GLN A 77 -9.01 -15.21 6.00
CA GLN A 77 -7.88 -16.01 5.54
C GLN A 77 -6.64 -15.84 6.42
N PHE A 78 -6.35 -14.60 6.86
CA PHE A 78 -5.23 -14.32 7.76
C PHE A 78 -5.43 -15.00 9.12
N LEU A 79 -6.61 -14.85 9.74
CA LEU A 79 -6.87 -15.43 11.06
C LEU A 79 -6.88 -16.96 11.07
N LEU A 80 -7.27 -17.58 9.95
CA LEU A 80 -7.25 -19.05 9.77
C LEU A 80 -5.88 -19.60 9.36
N THR A 81 -4.86 -18.76 9.19
CA THR A 81 -3.51 -19.23 8.84
C THR A 81 -2.95 -20.02 10.02
N VAL A 82 -2.54 -21.27 9.83
CA VAL A 82 -2.11 -22.16 10.93
C VAL A 82 -0.59 -22.16 11.06
N LEU A 83 -0.09 -22.05 12.30
CA LEU A 83 1.34 -22.19 12.60
C LEU A 83 1.74 -23.67 12.74
N PRO A 84 3.01 -24.05 12.47
CA PRO A 84 3.47 -25.41 12.70
C PRO A 84 3.25 -25.86 14.15
N GLY A 85 2.49 -26.95 14.35
CA GLY A 85 2.15 -27.48 15.67
C GLY A 85 0.86 -26.93 16.29
N GLU A 86 0.17 -26.00 15.61
CA GLU A 86 -1.11 -25.47 16.03
C GLU A 86 -2.28 -26.27 15.41
N LEU A 87 -3.38 -26.42 16.16
CA LEU A 87 -4.60 -26.99 15.61
C LEU A 87 -5.33 -25.97 14.73
N PRO A 88 -5.87 -26.37 13.56
CA PRO A 88 -6.63 -25.46 12.72
C PRO A 88 -7.81 -24.85 13.48
N PRO A 89 -7.86 -23.52 13.63
CA PRO A 89 -8.95 -22.88 14.37
C PRO A 89 -10.24 -22.91 13.55
N SER A 90 -11.38 -23.06 14.23
CA SER A 90 -12.68 -22.82 13.61
C SER A 90 -12.92 -21.32 13.45
N TRP A 91 -13.48 -20.90 12.32
CA TRP A 91 -13.86 -19.51 12.10
C TRP A 91 -14.88 -19.02 13.13
N ASP A 92 -15.82 -19.89 13.54
CA ASP A 92 -16.84 -19.56 14.53
C ASP A 92 -16.22 -19.27 15.90
N ALA A 93 -15.30 -20.14 16.34
CA ALA A 93 -14.54 -19.94 17.57
C ALA A 93 -13.71 -18.64 17.52
N LEU A 94 -13.07 -18.35 16.38
CA LEU A 94 -12.33 -17.12 16.20
C LEU A 94 -13.21 -15.88 16.25
N GLN A 95 -14.47 -15.91 15.81
CA GLN A 95 -15.34 -14.74 15.89
C GLN A 95 -15.73 -14.38 17.34
N SER A 96 -15.74 -15.38 18.23
CA SER A 96 -16.15 -15.23 19.62
C SER A 96 -15.04 -14.78 20.57
N ILE A 97 -13.77 -14.80 20.15
CA ILE A 97 -12.66 -14.35 21.00
C ILE A 97 -12.77 -12.85 21.32
N SER A 98 -12.19 -12.47 22.45
CA SER A 98 -12.13 -11.07 22.87
C SER A 98 -11.20 -10.22 21.99
N VAL A 99 -11.36 -8.90 22.00
CA VAL A 99 -10.42 -7.97 21.32
C VAL A 99 -8.99 -8.16 21.84
N LYS A 100 -8.83 -8.42 23.13
CA LYS A 100 -7.54 -8.68 23.75
C LYS A 100 -6.88 -9.97 23.24
N GLU A 101 -7.65 -11.05 23.14
CA GLU A 101 -7.16 -12.31 22.58
C GLU A 101 -6.84 -12.17 21.09
N LEU A 102 -7.68 -11.46 20.34
CA LEU A 102 -7.40 -11.15 18.94
C LEU A 102 -6.05 -10.42 18.79
N ALA A 103 -5.80 -9.39 19.60
CA ALA A 103 -4.55 -8.63 19.50
C ALA A 103 -3.31 -9.52 19.70
N ARG A 104 -3.38 -10.51 20.58
CA ARG A 104 -2.31 -11.53 20.74
C ARG A 104 -2.26 -12.49 19.56
N TRP A 105 -3.42 -12.90 19.06
CA TRP A 105 -3.54 -13.81 17.90
C TRP A 105 -2.89 -13.25 16.64
N VAL A 106 -3.06 -11.94 16.41
CA VAL A 106 -2.55 -11.24 15.22
C VAL A 106 -1.20 -10.56 15.45
N ASP A 107 -0.48 -10.88 16.52
CA ASP A 107 0.85 -10.33 16.79
C ASP A 107 1.77 -10.58 15.57
N PRO A 108 2.29 -9.52 14.93
CA PRO A 108 3.15 -9.67 13.77
C PRO A 108 4.43 -10.47 14.04
N ASN A 109 4.88 -10.54 15.29
CA ASN A 109 6.13 -11.20 15.67
C ASN A 109 5.97 -12.72 15.87
N ASN A 110 4.74 -13.25 15.88
CA ASN A 110 4.50 -14.69 16.06
C ASN A 110 4.66 -15.52 14.77
N GLY A 111 5.01 -14.88 13.65
CA GLY A 111 5.23 -15.53 12.35
C GLY A 111 3.97 -15.86 11.55
N ARG A 112 2.75 -15.68 12.11
CA ARG A 112 1.49 -15.97 11.41
C ARG A 112 1.32 -15.05 10.20
N LEU A 113 1.72 -13.80 10.35
CA LEU A 113 1.70 -12.81 9.27
C LEU A 113 2.64 -13.20 8.13
N ASP A 114 3.84 -13.68 8.44
CA ASP A 114 4.82 -14.12 7.43
C ASP A 114 4.34 -15.34 6.64
N ILE A 115 3.82 -16.36 7.33
CA ILE A 115 3.26 -17.55 6.68
C ILE A 115 2.06 -17.17 5.80
N TRP A 116 1.20 -16.28 6.28
CA TRP A 116 0.08 -15.80 5.49
C TRP A 116 0.53 -15.05 4.24
N VAL A 117 1.52 -14.15 4.35
CA VAL A 117 2.10 -13.43 3.20
C VAL A 117 2.69 -14.41 2.18
N GLN A 118 3.42 -15.43 2.64
CA GLN A 118 3.93 -16.49 1.77
C GLN A 118 2.80 -17.27 1.08
N SER A 119 1.71 -17.57 1.80
CA SER A 119 0.55 -18.28 1.23
C SER A 119 -0.13 -17.53 0.08
N ILE A 120 -0.07 -16.20 0.06
CA ILE A 120 -0.70 -15.35 -0.97
C ILE A 120 0.26 -14.89 -2.08
N SER A 121 1.53 -15.29 -2.00
CA SER A 121 2.61 -14.86 -2.92
C SER A 121 2.36 -15.22 -4.40
N HIS A 122 1.59 -16.27 -4.67
CA HIS A 122 1.25 -16.73 -6.01
C HIS A 122 0.18 -15.87 -6.71
N LEU A 123 -0.40 -14.89 -6.02
CA LEU A 123 -1.49 -14.07 -6.55
C LEU A 123 -0.98 -12.82 -7.29
N ALA A 124 -1.87 -12.20 -8.07
CA ALA A 124 -1.57 -10.93 -8.72
C ALA A 124 -1.19 -9.85 -7.70
N ALA A 125 -0.23 -8.99 -8.05
CA ALA A 125 0.26 -7.91 -7.19
C ALA A 125 -0.86 -6.97 -6.69
N SER A 126 -1.88 -6.72 -7.51
CA SER A 126 -3.07 -5.95 -7.11
C SER A 126 -3.87 -6.64 -6.00
N THR A 127 -4.04 -7.96 -6.10
CA THR A 127 -4.73 -8.78 -5.11
C THR A 127 -3.95 -8.86 -3.80
N ILE A 128 -2.63 -9.08 -3.87
CA ILE A 128 -1.75 -9.07 -2.70
C ILE A 128 -1.84 -7.72 -1.98
N ASN A 129 -1.76 -6.60 -2.72
CA ASN A 129 -1.87 -5.26 -2.14
C ASN A 129 -3.23 -5.00 -1.48
N ALA A 130 -4.33 -5.46 -2.08
CA ALA A 130 -5.67 -5.35 -1.49
C ALA A 130 -5.81 -6.16 -0.19
N ARG A 131 -5.26 -7.39 -0.17
CA ARG A 131 -5.24 -8.25 1.01
C ARG A 131 -4.36 -7.66 2.11
N LEU A 132 -3.15 -7.22 1.79
CA LEU A 132 -2.25 -6.55 2.73
C LEU A 132 -2.87 -5.28 3.30
N ALA A 133 -3.57 -4.48 2.49
CA ALA A 133 -4.30 -3.31 3.00
C ALA A 133 -5.37 -3.69 4.02
N SER A 134 -6.06 -4.81 3.81
CA SER A 134 -7.09 -5.32 4.73
C SER A 134 -6.48 -5.78 6.06
N VAL A 135 -5.40 -6.55 6.02
CA VAL A 135 -4.70 -7.02 7.24
C VAL A 135 -4.00 -5.87 7.96
N SER A 136 -3.37 -4.95 7.23
CA SER A 136 -2.78 -3.72 7.79
C SER A 136 -3.83 -2.90 8.55
N HIS A 137 -5.06 -2.84 8.03
CA HIS A 137 -6.15 -2.16 8.68
C HIS A 137 -6.53 -2.81 10.02
N LEU A 138 -6.64 -4.14 10.05
CA LEU A 138 -6.90 -4.90 11.27
C LEU A 138 -5.79 -4.69 12.31
N LEU A 139 -4.52 -4.83 11.90
CA LEU A 139 -3.36 -4.63 12.77
C LEU A 139 -3.35 -3.22 13.38
N ASN A 140 -3.53 -2.19 12.54
CA ASN A 140 -3.62 -0.81 13.00
C ASN A 140 -4.82 -0.57 13.94
N TRP A 141 -5.94 -1.29 13.74
CA TRP A 141 -7.11 -1.19 14.61
C TRP A 141 -6.79 -1.70 16.02
N VAL A 142 -6.19 -2.89 16.15
CA VAL A 142 -5.81 -3.47 17.45
C VAL A 142 -4.59 -2.82 18.10
N GLY A 143 -3.83 -2.00 17.36
CA GLY A 143 -2.69 -1.23 17.88
C GLY A 143 -1.32 -1.72 17.41
N HIS A 144 -1.27 -2.73 16.55
CA HIS A 144 -0.04 -3.21 15.93
C HIS A 144 0.38 -2.34 14.74
N ARG A 145 1.65 -2.44 14.35
CA ARG A 145 2.17 -1.93 13.09
C ARG A 145 2.44 -3.08 12.15
N VAL A 146 2.44 -2.79 10.85
CA VAL A 146 2.94 -3.75 9.86
C VAL A 146 4.46 -3.71 9.93
N PRO A 147 5.14 -4.84 10.13
CA PRO A 147 6.59 -4.90 10.12
C PRO A 147 7.21 -4.43 8.80
N GLU A 148 8.42 -3.86 8.88
CA GLU A 148 9.13 -3.32 7.71
C GLU A 148 9.60 -4.39 6.73
N TRP A 149 9.85 -5.61 7.21
CA TRP A 149 10.27 -6.73 6.35
C TRP A 149 9.16 -7.21 5.41
N ILE A 150 7.91 -6.80 5.65
CA ILE A 150 6.78 -7.14 4.79
C ILE A 150 6.72 -6.15 3.63
N SER A 151 7.41 -6.52 2.55
CA SER A 151 7.42 -5.73 1.33
C SER A 151 6.14 -5.93 0.51
N ARG A 152 5.58 -4.82 0.02
CA ARG A 152 4.44 -4.82 -0.89
C ARG A 152 4.92 -5.04 -2.32
N PRO A 153 4.29 -5.94 -3.11
CA PRO A 153 4.68 -6.13 -4.50
C PRO A 153 4.41 -4.84 -5.28
N GLN A 154 5.37 -4.46 -6.13
CA GLN A 154 5.21 -3.29 -7.00
C GLN A 154 3.99 -3.50 -7.90
N LYS A 155 3.09 -2.51 -7.91
CA LYS A 155 1.96 -2.51 -8.83
C LYS A 155 2.53 -2.35 -10.24
N GLY A 156 2.29 -3.34 -11.11
CA GLY A 156 2.63 -3.21 -12.52
C GLY A 156 2.05 -1.91 -13.07
N ARG A 157 2.81 -1.21 -13.93
CA ARG A 157 2.33 0.01 -14.58
C ARG A 157 1.11 -0.37 -15.42
N SER A 158 -0.05 0.17 -15.08
CA SER A 158 -1.21 0.07 -15.96
C SER A 158 -0.88 0.78 -17.26
N LEU A 159 -1.29 0.20 -18.39
CA LEU A 159 -1.23 0.92 -19.66
C LEU A 159 -1.95 2.28 -19.51
N PRO A 160 -1.41 3.35 -20.11
CA PRO A 160 -2.10 4.63 -20.18
C PRO A 160 -3.51 4.41 -20.70
N LYS A 161 -4.52 4.96 -20.02
CA LYS A 161 -5.88 4.94 -20.53
C LYS A 161 -5.94 5.85 -21.75
N THR A 162 -6.37 5.31 -22.90
CA THR A 162 -6.62 6.10 -24.11
C THR A 162 -7.99 6.74 -24.01
N LEU A 163 -8.13 7.95 -24.56
CA LEU A 163 -9.43 8.63 -24.67
C LEU A 163 -10.34 7.83 -25.62
N THR A 164 -11.61 7.70 -25.25
CA THR A 164 -12.66 7.21 -26.14
C THR A 164 -13.06 8.28 -27.15
N HIS A 165 -13.65 7.89 -28.28
CA HIS A 165 -14.11 8.85 -29.29
C HIS A 165 -15.05 9.93 -28.72
N ARG A 166 -15.94 9.56 -27.79
CA ARG A 166 -16.83 10.52 -27.10
C ARG A 166 -16.06 11.51 -26.22
N GLU A 167 -14.99 11.07 -25.57
CA GLU A 167 -14.16 11.96 -24.75
C GLU A 167 -13.32 12.92 -25.61
N ILE A 168 -12.88 12.47 -26.79
CA ILE A 168 -12.20 13.33 -27.77
C ILE A 168 -13.14 14.44 -28.26
N GLU A 169 -14.38 14.11 -28.66
CA GLU A 169 -15.36 15.11 -29.10
C GLU A 169 -15.67 16.14 -27.99
N ARG A 170 -15.88 15.67 -26.76
CA ARG A 170 -16.08 16.56 -25.60
C ARG A 170 -14.87 17.46 -25.34
N LEU A 171 -13.66 16.95 -25.56
CA LEU A 171 -12.44 17.73 -25.40
C LEU A 171 -12.33 18.81 -26.48
N LYS A 172 -12.67 18.49 -27.74
CA LYS A 172 -12.71 19.46 -28.84
C LYS A 172 -13.72 20.57 -28.58
N GLU A 173 -14.93 20.22 -28.16
CA GLU A 173 -15.99 21.19 -27.83
C GLU A 173 -15.60 22.10 -26.66
N ALA A 174 -14.96 21.54 -25.62
CA ALA A 174 -14.45 22.33 -24.51
C ALA A 174 -13.33 23.28 -24.93
N ALA A 175 -12.46 22.83 -25.85
CA ALA A 175 -11.36 23.65 -26.37
C ALA A 175 -11.86 24.78 -27.27
N SER A 176 -12.90 24.56 -28.07
CA SER A 176 -13.51 25.59 -28.93
C SER A 176 -14.27 26.66 -28.14
N THR A 177 -14.83 26.29 -26.98
CA THR A 177 -15.61 27.19 -26.12
C THR A 177 -14.75 27.84 -25.03
N SER A 178 -13.45 27.55 -25.01
CA SER A 178 -12.53 28.09 -24.02
C SER A 178 -12.33 29.60 -24.20
N GLU A 179 -12.24 30.34 -23.10
CA GLU A 179 -11.85 31.76 -23.11
C GLU A 179 -10.42 31.97 -23.61
N ASN A 180 -9.57 30.93 -23.58
CA ASN A 180 -8.20 30.99 -24.08
C ASN A 180 -8.17 30.70 -25.59
N PRO A 181 -7.78 31.68 -26.44
CA PRO A 181 -7.77 31.51 -27.90
C PRO A 181 -6.79 30.43 -28.38
N PHE A 182 -5.78 30.09 -27.58
CA PHE A 182 -4.80 29.05 -27.92
C PHE A 182 -5.29 27.63 -27.62
N ALA A 183 -6.31 27.47 -26.77
CA ALA A 183 -6.76 26.15 -26.32
C ALA A 183 -7.18 25.26 -27.49
N ASN A 184 -7.98 25.80 -28.41
CA ASN A 184 -8.44 25.06 -29.58
C ASN A 184 -7.26 24.61 -30.48
N VAL A 185 -6.32 25.50 -30.75
CA VAL A 185 -5.16 25.22 -31.62
C VAL A 185 -4.25 24.17 -31.00
N VAL A 186 -3.94 24.30 -29.72
CA VAL A 186 -3.06 23.38 -28.97
C VAL A 186 -3.67 21.98 -28.89
N ILE A 187 -4.96 21.89 -28.55
CA ILE A 187 -5.66 20.60 -28.45
C ILE A 187 -5.75 19.93 -29.83
N THR A 188 -6.06 20.69 -30.88
CA THR A 188 -6.13 20.18 -32.25
C THR A 188 -4.77 19.64 -32.70
N LEU A 189 -3.68 20.39 -32.47
CA LEU A 189 -2.32 19.92 -32.76
C LEU A 189 -1.99 18.62 -32.02
N PHE A 190 -2.29 18.52 -30.72
CA PHE A 190 -2.05 17.30 -29.97
C PHE A 190 -2.84 16.10 -30.50
N LEU A 191 -4.11 16.30 -30.84
CA LEU A 191 -4.99 15.21 -31.30
C LEU A 191 -4.65 14.74 -32.72
N ASP A 192 -4.31 15.68 -33.61
CA ASP A 192 -4.16 15.38 -35.03
C ASP A 192 -2.71 15.00 -35.40
N THR A 193 -1.69 15.62 -34.77
CA THR A 193 -0.27 15.38 -35.11
C THR A 193 0.46 14.48 -34.09
N GLY A 194 -0.09 14.34 -32.88
CA GLY A 194 0.53 13.53 -31.83
C GLY A 194 1.88 14.07 -31.32
N VAL A 195 2.15 15.37 -31.49
CA VAL A 195 3.35 16.03 -30.96
C VAL A 195 3.43 15.94 -29.43
N ARG A 196 4.65 15.88 -28.89
CA ARG A 196 4.85 15.93 -27.43
C ARG A 196 4.69 17.36 -26.94
N VAL A 197 4.34 17.52 -25.66
CA VAL A 197 4.20 18.84 -25.04
C VAL A 197 5.49 19.66 -25.17
N SER A 198 6.65 19.05 -24.91
CA SER A 198 7.95 19.72 -25.04
C SER A 198 8.26 20.15 -26.48
N GLU A 199 7.83 19.37 -27.46
CA GLU A 199 8.03 19.65 -28.88
C GLU A 199 7.12 20.79 -29.35
N LEU A 200 5.86 20.81 -28.90
CA LEU A 200 4.94 21.90 -29.17
C LEU A 200 5.42 23.22 -28.55
N CYS A 201 5.94 23.18 -27.32
CA CYS A 201 6.51 24.35 -26.67
C CYS A 201 7.78 24.89 -27.35
N ALA A 202 8.53 24.03 -28.05
CA ALA A 202 9.74 24.40 -28.79
C ALA A 202 9.46 24.72 -30.27
N LEU A 203 8.21 24.63 -30.72
CA LEU A 203 7.85 24.87 -32.12
C LEU A 203 7.97 26.36 -32.46
N ASP A 204 8.85 26.67 -33.39
CA ASP A 204 9.05 28.02 -33.91
C ASP A 204 8.23 28.25 -35.20
N ARG A 205 7.86 29.50 -35.47
CA ARG A 205 7.09 29.88 -36.66
C ARG A 205 7.82 29.52 -37.96
N SER A 206 9.15 29.58 -37.97
CA SER A 206 9.97 29.19 -39.13
C SER A 206 9.93 27.68 -39.42
N SER A 207 9.43 26.89 -38.48
CA SER A 207 9.37 25.43 -38.58
C SER A 207 8.01 24.95 -39.10
N VAL A 208 7.06 25.85 -39.35
CA VAL A 208 5.73 25.53 -39.87
C VAL A 208 5.62 26.02 -41.30
N ASP A 209 5.36 25.09 -42.22
CA ASP A 209 5.07 25.37 -43.61
C ASP A 209 3.54 25.40 -43.81
N PHE A 210 3.02 26.59 -44.16
CA PHE A 210 1.59 26.77 -44.39
C PHE A 210 1.16 26.41 -45.81
N ASP A 211 2.09 26.28 -46.75
CA ASP A 211 1.80 25.89 -48.13
C ASP A 211 1.64 24.36 -48.21
N ASP A 212 2.52 23.62 -47.52
CA ASP A 212 2.49 22.15 -47.43
C ASP A 212 1.67 21.63 -46.23
N LEU A 213 1.17 22.52 -45.37
CA LEU A 213 0.45 22.21 -44.12
C LEU A 213 1.24 21.26 -43.20
N SER A 214 2.56 21.42 -43.15
CA SER A 214 3.47 20.55 -42.42
C SER A 214 4.28 21.30 -41.37
N ALA A 215 4.70 20.60 -40.32
CA ALA A 215 5.55 21.17 -39.28
C ALA A 215 6.80 20.32 -39.05
N THR A 216 7.96 20.96 -39.01
CA THR A 216 9.24 20.33 -38.67
C THR A 216 9.47 20.38 -37.17
N VAL A 217 9.39 19.22 -36.52
CA VAL A 217 9.70 19.07 -35.09
C VAL A 217 11.21 18.82 -34.95
N ARG A 218 11.92 19.83 -34.44
CA ARG A 218 13.35 19.74 -34.11
C ARG A 218 13.54 19.05 -32.76
N GLU A 219 14.60 18.25 -32.62
CA GLU A 219 14.95 17.53 -31.37
C GLU A 219 13.98 16.39 -30.96
N GLY A 220 13.52 15.59 -31.93
CA GLY A 220 12.90 14.31 -31.62
C GLY A 220 13.86 13.36 -30.86
N LYS A 221 13.31 12.33 -30.20
CA LYS A 221 14.10 11.32 -29.45
C LYS A 221 15.28 10.80 -30.30
N GLY A 222 16.51 11.07 -29.85
CA GLY A 222 17.74 10.69 -30.55
C GLY A 222 18.32 11.76 -31.48
N ASN A 223 17.97 13.03 -31.31
CA ASN A 223 18.41 14.17 -32.12
C ASN A 223 18.08 13.99 -33.61
N LYS A 224 16.90 13.42 -33.90
CA LYS A 224 16.39 13.30 -35.27
C LYS A 224 15.18 14.19 -35.44
N ASP A 225 15.25 15.03 -36.44
CA ASP A 225 14.14 15.87 -36.86
C ASP A 225 13.10 15.02 -37.59
N ARG A 226 11.82 15.39 -37.45
CA ARG A 226 10.74 14.75 -38.19
C ARG A 226 9.72 15.77 -38.66
N LEU A 227 9.09 15.48 -39.78
CA LEU A 227 7.98 16.25 -40.33
C LEU A 227 6.67 15.60 -39.85
N VAL A 228 5.74 16.41 -39.38
CA VAL A 228 4.39 16.02 -38.96
C VAL A 228 3.33 16.79 -39.73
#